data_AF-K1YC70-F1
#
_entry.id   AF-K1YC70-F1
#
_cell.length_a   1.000
_cell.length_b   1.000
_cell.length_c   1.000
_cell.angle_alpha   90.00
_cell.angle_beta   90.00
_cell.angle_gamma   90.00
#
_symmetry.space_group_name_H-M   'P 1'
#
loop_
_entity.id
_entity.type
_entity.pdbx_description
1 polymer ?
#
loop_
_entity_poly.entity_id
_entity_poly.type
_entity_poly.pdbx_seq_one_letter_code
_entity_poly.pdbx_strand_id
1 'polypeptide(L)'
;MEILAQLSGGNIISPSINVFRSQWVARRFERVRSELACIHEQNPHRVKGEWARIDDSFIPALYLEFFKHVISTVRRSGHGGALISFPAGMDELVAHDNPYIDLKYRFTEGVTRNQLRKIVLRIMEVLAKNCGRLYGPDYLAGWKDYVSLQTEELAQLDERVFKYARFIARLTGVDGAVVTTEGLEIIGFGGIIQGTMEMGANVALALDPEGARRQVERIESVGTRHRSLYFLCSKLQDVLGIIVSQDAKARVVTWKREKVTCWDVIPIDFA
;
A
#
# COMPACT_ATOMS: atom_id res chain seq x y z
N MET A 1 22.77 3.77 -9.91
CA MET A 1 23.30 5.05 -9.38
C MET A 1 22.76 5.18 -7.97
N GLU A 2 23.60 5.10 -6.93
CA GLU A 2 23.15 5.15 -5.53
C GLU A 2 22.92 6.61 -5.14
N ILE A 3 21.66 7.00 -4.93
CA ILE A 3 21.32 8.33 -4.44
C ILE A 3 21.68 8.37 -2.96
N LEU A 4 22.44 9.37 -2.50
CA LEU A 4 22.85 9.50 -1.10
C LEU A 4 21.85 10.35 -0.28
N ALA A 5 21.15 11.28 -0.93
CA ALA A 5 20.09 12.09 -0.32
C ALA A 5 19.22 12.78 -1.39
N GLN A 6 17.99 13.16 -1.01
CA GLN A 6 17.08 13.98 -1.81
C GLN A 6 16.71 15.25 -1.04
N LEU A 7 16.73 16.41 -1.71
CA LEU A 7 16.17 17.65 -1.17
C LEU A 7 14.65 17.69 -1.43
N SER A 8 13.83 17.77 -0.38
CA SER A 8 12.38 17.91 -0.49
C SER A 8 11.85 18.88 0.56
N GLY A 9 11.15 19.94 0.10
CA GLY A 9 10.61 20.98 0.98
C GLY A 9 11.67 21.60 1.90
N GLY A 10 12.85 21.92 1.35
CA GLY A 10 13.98 22.53 2.09
C GLY A 10 14.77 21.59 3.00
N ASN A 11 14.43 20.30 3.06
CA ASN A 11 15.09 19.33 3.93
C ASN A 11 15.82 18.27 3.12
N ILE A 12 17.02 17.89 3.57
CA ILE A 12 17.78 16.76 3.02
C ILE A 12 17.20 15.49 3.65
N ILE A 13 16.55 14.66 2.83
CA ILE A 13 16.01 13.36 3.23
C ILE A 13 16.92 12.28 2.67
N SER A 14 17.52 11.48 3.54
CA SER A 14 18.36 10.35 3.14
C SER A 14 17.49 9.10 2.86
N PRO A 15 17.73 8.34 1.76
CA PRO A 15 17.03 7.11 1.35
C PRO A 15 16.93 5.96 2.35
N SER A 16 17.51 6.09 3.53
CA SER A 16 17.90 4.94 4.36
C SER A 16 16.72 4.17 4.99
N ILE A 17 15.49 4.69 4.91
CA ILE A 17 14.33 4.09 5.57
C ILE A 17 13.26 3.71 4.54
N ASN A 18 13.22 2.43 4.17
CA ASN A 18 12.10 1.86 3.42
C ASN A 18 11.23 1.02 4.36
N VAL A 19 10.20 1.64 4.92
CA VAL A 19 9.23 1.00 5.83
C VAL A 19 8.55 -0.23 5.22
N PHE A 20 8.36 -0.27 3.90
CA PHE A 20 7.74 -1.39 3.21
C PHE A 20 8.59 -2.67 3.21
N ARG A 21 9.89 -2.57 3.55
CA ARG A 21 10.78 -3.72 3.74
C ARG A 21 10.82 -4.23 5.18
N SER A 22 10.05 -3.64 6.09
CA SER A 22 10.03 -4.04 7.49
C SER A 22 9.29 -5.35 7.72
N GLN A 23 9.68 -6.07 8.78
CA GLN A 23 9.04 -7.31 9.20
C GLN A 23 7.60 -7.08 9.69
N TRP A 24 7.31 -5.92 10.27
CA TRP A 24 5.95 -5.61 10.72
C TRP A 24 5.01 -5.35 9.54
N VAL A 25 5.45 -4.68 8.48
CA VAL A 25 4.67 -4.55 7.24
C VAL A 25 4.49 -5.93 6.61
N ALA A 26 5.55 -6.73 6.54
CA ALA A 26 5.45 -8.09 6.02
C ALA A 26 4.41 -8.94 6.78
N ARG A 27 4.39 -8.89 8.12
CA ARG A 27 3.38 -9.57 8.94
C ARG A 27 1.98 -9.02 8.72
N ARG A 28 1.83 -7.70 8.63
CA ARG A 28 0.54 -7.05 8.39
C ARG A 28 -0.16 -7.60 7.14
N PHE A 29 0.57 -7.70 6.02
CA PHE A 29 0.01 -8.19 4.76
C PHE A 29 0.08 -9.72 4.60
N GLU A 30 0.45 -10.47 5.64
CA GLU A 30 0.62 -11.93 5.57
C GLU A 30 -0.67 -12.64 5.19
N ARG A 31 -1.78 -12.29 5.84
CA ARG A 31 -3.09 -12.88 5.53
C ARG A 31 -3.48 -12.70 4.08
N VAL A 32 -3.34 -11.49 3.53
CA VAL A 32 -3.62 -11.20 2.12
C VAL A 32 -2.76 -12.07 1.19
N ARG A 33 -1.47 -12.24 1.50
CA ARG A 33 -0.58 -13.11 0.71
C ARG A 33 -1.00 -14.57 0.78
N SER A 34 -1.29 -15.10 1.96
CA SER A 34 -1.74 -16.48 2.14
C SER A 34 -3.05 -16.74 1.39
N GLU A 35 -3.99 -15.80 1.43
CA GLU A 35 -5.24 -15.90 0.67
C GLU A 35 -5.00 -15.92 -0.85
N LEU A 36 -4.13 -15.04 -1.36
CA LEU A 36 -3.76 -15.03 -2.78
C LEU A 36 -3.06 -16.33 -3.21
N ALA A 37 -2.14 -16.83 -2.40
CA ALA A 37 -1.44 -18.09 -2.64
C ALA A 37 -2.42 -19.27 -2.69
N CYS A 38 -3.33 -19.37 -1.71
CA CYS A 38 -4.35 -20.41 -1.66
C CYS A 38 -5.25 -20.42 -2.91
N ILE A 39 -5.74 -19.24 -3.32
CA ILE A 39 -6.56 -19.11 -4.54
C ILE A 39 -5.75 -19.49 -5.79
N HIS A 40 -4.49 -19.09 -5.86
CA HIS A 40 -3.61 -19.41 -6.98
C HIS A 40 -3.32 -20.92 -7.08
N GLU A 41 -3.13 -21.61 -5.95
CA GLU A 41 -2.94 -23.06 -5.93
C GLU A 41 -4.17 -23.84 -6.42
N GLN A 42 -5.36 -23.30 -6.15
CA GLN A 42 -6.66 -23.81 -6.58
C GLN A 42 -7.08 -23.33 -7.97
N ASN A 43 -6.20 -22.65 -8.71
CA ASN A 43 -6.56 -22.09 -10.01
C ASN A 43 -7.00 -23.21 -10.98
N PRO A 44 -8.21 -23.13 -11.58
CA PRO A 44 -8.75 -24.18 -12.44
C PRO A 44 -7.95 -24.37 -13.74
N HIS A 45 -7.14 -23.39 -14.13
CA HIS A 45 -6.26 -23.48 -15.30
C HIS A 45 -4.91 -24.13 -15.00
N ARG A 46 -4.70 -24.63 -13.79
CA ARG A 46 -3.46 -25.29 -13.38
C ARG A 46 -3.32 -26.63 -14.10
N VAL A 47 -2.30 -26.71 -14.95
CA VAL A 47 -1.92 -27.94 -15.66
C VAL A 47 -0.75 -28.60 -14.92
N LYS A 48 -0.90 -29.88 -14.56
CA LYS A 48 0.13 -30.63 -13.86
C LYS A 48 1.38 -30.74 -14.74
N GLY A 49 2.55 -30.39 -14.20
CA GLY A 49 3.83 -30.44 -14.91
C GLY A 49 4.19 -29.17 -15.69
N GLU A 50 3.25 -28.23 -15.87
CA GLU A 50 3.49 -26.96 -16.59
C GLU A 50 3.27 -25.72 -15.70
N TRP A 51 3.19 -25.91 -14.38
CA TRP A 51 2.88 -24.84 -13.44
C TRP A 51 4.02 -24.68 -12.43
N ALA A 52 4.81 -23.64 -12.60
CA ALA A 52 5.86 -23.27 -11.66
C ALA A 52 5.29 -22.79 -10.33
N ARG A 53 6.11 -22.85 -9.28
CA ARG A 53 5.82 -22.23 -7.99
C ARG A 53 6.07 -20.72 -8.10
N ILE A 54 5.37 -19.94 -7.28
CA ILE A 54 5.60 -18.51 -7.14
C ILE A 54 6.44 -18.26 -5.89
N ASP A 55 7.47 -17.43 -6.00
CA ASP A 55 8.29 -16.96 -4.89
C ASP A 55 7.44 -16.11 -3.92
N ASP A 56 7.51 -16.41 -2.62
CA ASP A 56 6.75 -15.69 -1.57
C ASP A 56 7.08 -14.18 -1.52
N SER A 57 8.26 -13.79 -1.99
CA SER A 57 8.70 -12.38 -2.08
C SER A 57 8.10 -11.62 -3.27
N PHE A 58 7.48 -12.32 -4.24
CA PHE A 58 6.92 -11.71 -5.44
C PHE A 58 5.77 -10.74 -5.13
N ILE A 59 4.80 -11.16 -4.32
CA ILE A 59 3.63 -10.34 -3.99
C ILE A 59 4.01 -9.06 -3.21
N PRO A 60 4.87 -9.13 -2.17
CA PRO A 60 5.41 -7.93 -1.53
C PRO A 60 6.08 -6.96 -2.51
N ALA A 61 6.87 -7.47 -3.46
CA ALA A 61 7.54 -6.64 -4.46
C ALA A 61 6.53 -5.94 -5.40
N LEU A 62 5.54 -6.68 -5.90
CA LEU A 62 4.49 -6.14 -6.75
C LEU A 62 3.66 -5.05 -6.04
N TYR A 63 3.30 -5.28 -4.78
CA TYR A 63 2.55 -4.29 -4.00
C TYR A 63 3.40 -3.06 -3.68
N LEU A 64 4.69 -3.23 -3.43
CA LEU A 64 5.62 -2.11 -3.27
C LEU A 64 5.66 -1.24 -4.53
N GLU A 65 5.77 -1.83 -5.73
CA GLU A 65 5.71 -1.06 -6.99
C GLU A 65 4.36 -0.37 -7.15
N PHE A 66 3.27 -1.04 -6.82
CA PHE A 66 1.94 -0.43 -6.82
C PHE A 66 1.87 0.81 -5.92
N PHE A 67 2.30 0.71 -4.66
CA PHE A 67 2.29 1.84 -3.73
C PHE A 67 3.20 2.98 -4.18
N LYS A 68 4.37 2.67 -4.74
CA LYS A 68 5.24 3.68 -5.36
C LYS A 68 4.50 4.45 -6.45
N HIS A 69 3.79 3.75 -7.34
CA HIS A 69 3.02 4.42 -8.40
C HIS A 69 1.87 5.26 -7.87
N VAL A 70 1.14 4.78 -6.85
CA VAL A 70 0.11 5.58 -6.18
C VAL A 70 0.73 6.86 -5.60
N ILE A 71 1.75 6.72 -4.73
CA ILE A 71 2.37 7.85 -4.04
C ILE A 71 2.98 8.85 -5.05
N SER A 72 3.73 8.37 -6.04
CA SER A 72 4.31 9.23 -7.08
C SER A 72 3.24 9.95 -7.89
N THR A 73 2.12 9.30 -8.19
CA THR A 73 1.01 9.95 -8.90
C THR A 73 0.33 11.02 -8.05
N VAL A 74 0.10 10.77 -6.76
CA VAL A 74 -0.46 11.77 -5.84
C VAL A 74 0.47 12.98 -5.68
N ARG A 75 1.78 12.75 -5.57
CA ARG A 75 2.78 13.85 -5.50
C ARG A 75 2.75 14.73 -6.73
N ARG A 76 2.73 14.12 -7.92
CA ARG A 76 2.72 14.84 -9.21
C ARG A 76 1.43 15.65 -9.42
N SER A 77 0.33 15.29 -8.75
CA SER A 77 -0.89 16.08 -8.83
C SER A 77 -0.76 17.41 -8.08
N GLY A 78 0.02 17.47 -6.99
CA GLY A 78 0.25 18.69 -6.21
C GLY A 78 -0.85 19.06 -5.19
N HIS A 79 -1.88 18.23 -5.01
CA HIS A 79 -3.00 18.53 -4.10
C HIS A 79 -2.85 17.87 -2.71
N GLY A 80 -1.85 16.98 -2.57
CA GLY A 80 -1.76 16.03 -1.47
C GLY A 80 -2.85 14.95 -1.55
N GLY A 81 -2.84 14.01 -0.61
CA GLY A 81 -3.84 12.94 -0.56
C GLY A 81 -3.64 12.04 0.66
N ALA A 82 -4.69 11.33 1.06
CA ALA A 82 -4.64 10.35 2.13
C ALA A 82 -5.25 9.02 1.69
N LEU A 83 -4.57 7.94 2.04
CA LEU A 83 -5.02 6.56 1.86
C LEU A 83 -5.03 5.90 3.24
N ILE A 84 -6.13 5.25 3.59
CA ILE A 84 -6.33 4.57 4.87
C ILE A 84 -6.64 3.12 4.56
N SER A 85 -5.80 2.21 5.05
CA SER A 85 -5.94 0.77 4.88
C SER A 85 -6.33 0.13 6.20
N PHE A 86 -7.51 -0.50 6.20
CA PHE A 86 -8.05 -1.26 7.32
C PHE A 86 -7.57 -2.71 7.27
N PRO A 87 -7.29 -3.32 8.43
CA PRO A 87 -6.82 -4.69 8.47
C PRO A 87 -7.91 -5.67 8.06
N ALA A 88 -7.49 -6.82 7.52
CA ALA A 88 -8.42 -7.88 7.15
C ALA A 88 -9.23 -8.36 8.38
N GLY A 89 -10.56 -8.44 8.27
CA GLY A 89 -11.45 -8.77 9.37
C GLY A 89 -12.05 -7.56 10.10
N MET A 90 -11.65 -6.32 9.75
CA MET A 90 -12.38 -5.11 10.16
C MET A 90 -13.41 -4.66 9.11
N ASP A 91 -13.80 -5.55 8.20
CA ASP A 91 -14.69 -5.27 7.08
C ASP A 91 -16.04 -4.70 7.55
N GLU A 92 -16.59 -5.19 8.66
CA GLU A 92 -17.85 -4.68 9.23
C GLU A 92 -17.78 -3.23 9.71
N LEU A 93 -16.64 -2.83 10.29
CA LEU A 93 -16.40 -1.46 10.79
C LEU A 93 -16.40 -0.45 9.64
N VAL A 94 -15.98 -0.88 8.45
CA VAL A 94 -15.92 -0.05 7.26
C VAL A 94 -17.04 -0.31 6.27
N ALA A 95 -17.84 -1.37 6.45
CA ALA A 95 -19.01 -1.65 5.63
C ALA A 95 -20.13 -0.63 5.88
N HIS A 96 -20.23 -0.14 7.12
CA HIS A 96 -21.24 0.82 7.56
C HIS A 96 -20.60 2.14 7.98
N ASP A 97 -21.43 3.11 8.34
CA ASP A 97 -20.96 4.34 8.95
C ASP A 97 -20.41 4.02 10.34
N ASN A 98 -19.25 4.59 10.66
CA ASN A 98 -18.58 4.35 11.93
C ASN A 98 -18.19 5.70 12.55
N PRO A 99 -18.00 5.76 13.88
CA PRO A 99 -17.78 7.02 14.58
C PRO A 99 -16.42 7.68 14.27
N TYR A 100 -15.54 7.02 13.52
CA TYR A 100 -14.19 7.49 13.24
C TYR A 100 -14.01 7.99 11.81
N ILE A 101 -14.77 7.48 10.84
CA ILE A 101 -14.70 7.88 9.44
C ILE A 101 -16.10 7.90 8.83
N ASP A 102 -16.48 9.07 8.32
CA ASP A 102 -17.66 9.26 7.48
C ASP A 102 -17.28 9.19 6.00
N LEU A 103 -17.84 8.25 5.25
CA LEU A 103 -17.51 8.01 3.85
C LEU A 103 -18.55 8.63 2.91
N LYS A 104 -18.20 9.78 2.30
CA LYS A 104 -19.09 10.47 1.36
C LYS A 104 -19.44 9.64 0.12
N TYR A 105 -18.47 8.89 -0.40
CA TYR A 105 -18.64 8.07 -1.60
C TYR A 105 -18.23 6.62 -1.32
N ARG A 106 -19.23 5.79 -1.07
CA ARG A 106 -19.06 4.35 -0.82
C ARG A 106 -19.25 3.58 -2.13
N PHE A 107 -18.32 2.69 -2.46
CA PHE A 107 -18.54 1.74 -3.55
C PHE A 107 -19.57 0.71 -3.10
N THR A 108 -20.36 0.11 -3.98
CA THR A 108 -21.16 -1.07 -3.63
C THR A 108 -20.27 -2.29 -3.47
N GLU A 109 -20.67 -3.25 -2.64
CA GLU A 109 -19.98 -4.54 -2.58
C GLU A 109 -20.08 -5.28 -3.92
N GLY A 110 -19.01 -5.98 -4.28
CA GLY A 110 -19.01 -6.86 -5.46
C GLY A 110 -17.73 -6.82 -6.30
N VAL A 111 -17.86 -7.35 -7.51
CA VAL A 111 -16.80 -7.67 -8.49
C VAL A 111 -15.84 -6.50 -8.77
N THR A 112 -16.31 -5.25 -8.62
CA THR A 112 -15.58 -4.02 -8.91
C THR A 112 -14.64 -3.57 -7.78
N ARG A 113 -14.87 -3.99 -6.53
CA ARG A 113 -13.96 -3.64 -5.41
C ARG A 113 -12.65 -4.42 -5.47
N ASN A 114 -12.67 -5.65 -6.02
CA ASN A 114 -11.55 -6.61 -5.94
C ASN A 114 -10.70 -6.64 -7.23
N GLN A 115 -10.62 -5.50 -7.94
CA GLN A 115 -9.97 -5.44 -9.25
C GLN A 115 -8.46 -5.71 -9.17
N LEU A 116 -7.74 -5.12 -8.22
CA LEU A 116 -6.30 -5.38 -8.07
C LEU A 116 -6.03 -6.84 -7.73
N ARG A 117 -6.79 -7.42 -6.80
CA ARG A 117 -6.72 -8.85 -6.45
C ARG A 117 -6.80 -9.75 -7.69
N LYS A 118 -7.74 -9.47 -8.60
CA LYS A 118 -7.91 -10.22 -9.85
C LYS A 118 -6.74 -10.04 -10.80
N ILE A 119 -6.24 -8.82 -10.95
CA ILE A 119 -5.08 -8.53 -11.79
C ILE A 119 -3.85 -9.29 -11.26
N VAL A 120 -3.61 -9.24 -9.95
CA VAL A 120 -2.50 -9.94 -9.28
C VAL A 120 -2.60 -11.45 -9.46
N LEU A 121 -3.77 -12.05 -9.23
CA LEU A 121 -3.97 -13.49 -9.46
C LEU A 121 -3.72 -13.88 -10.91
N ARG A 122 -4.10 -13.04 -11.87
CA ARG A 122 -3.83 -13.28 -13.28
C ARG A 122 -2.35 -13.15 -13.62
N ILE A 123 -1.64 -12.17 -13.04
CA ILE A 123 -0.18 -12.06 -13.17
C ILE A 123 0.50 -13.33 -12.64
N MET A 124 0.11 -13.80 -11.45
CA MET A 124 0.65 -15.04 -10.88
C MET A 124 0.41 -16.23 -11.80
N GLU A 125 -0.80 -16.37 -12.38
CA GLU A 125 -1.12 -17.42 -13.35
C GLU A 125 -0.24 -17.35 -14.60
N VAL A 126 -0.10 -16.18 -15.21
CA VAL A 126 0.73 -16.00 -16.41
C VAL A 126 2.19 -16.35 -16.10
N LEU A 127 2.70 -15.89 -14.96
CA LEU A 127 4.06 -16.17 -14.53
C LEU A 127 4.29 -17.67 -14.29
N ALA A 128 3.40 -18.32 -13.52
CA ALA A 128 3.49 -19.74 -13.20
C ALA A 128 3.43 -20.61 -14.47
N LYS A 129 2.54 -20.30 -15.42
CA LYS A 129 2.41 -21.04 -16.68
C LYS A 129 3.65 -20.90 -17.55
N ASN A 130 4.13 -19.67 -17.75
CA ASN A 130 5.27 -19.44 -18.65
C ASN A 130 6.56 -20.00 -18.07
N CYS A 131 6.85 -19.72 -16.80
CA CYS A 131 8.03 -20.28 -16.13
C CYS A 131 7.94 -21.79 -15.99
N GLY A 132 6.75 -22.34 -15.71
CA GLY A 132 6.54 -23.78 -15.60
C GLY A 132 6.81 -24.52 -16.91
N ARG A 133 6.42 -23.95 -18.05
CA ARG A 133 6.72 -24.50 -19.38
C ARG A 133 8.20 -24.40 -19.77
N LEU A 134 8.86 -23.32 -19.37
CA LEU A 134 10.26 -23.07 -19.72
C LEU A 134 11.24 -23.84 -18.83
N TYR A 135 10.94 -23.94 -17.54
CA TYR A 135 11.89 -24.39 -16.52
C TYR A 135 11.38 -25.57 -15.68
N GLY A 136 10.13 -25.99 -15.87
CA GLY A 136 9.49 -27.09 -15.15
C GLY A 136 8.72 -26.65 -13.90
N PRO A 137 7.94 -27.58 -13.30
CA PRO A 137 7.01 -27.27 -12.21
C PRO A 137 7.68 -26.93 -10.87
N ASP A 138 8.93 -27.38 -10.66
CA ASP A 138 9.69 -27.11 -9.44
C ASP A 138 10.41 -25.76 -9.45
N TYR A 139 10.39 -25.06 -10.59
CA TYR A 139 10.96 -23.73 -10.69
C TYR A 139 10.21 -22.74 -9.80
N LEU A 140 10.96 -21.86 -9.14
CA LEU A 140 10.44 -20.81 -8.28
C LEU A 140 10.47 -19.48 -9.05
N ALA A 141 9.34 -19.11 -9.63
CA ALA A 141 9.20 -17.89 -10.41
C ALA A 141 9.01 -16.68 -9.50
N GLY A 142 9.82 -15.64 -9.68
CA GLY A 142 9.84 -14.45 -8.82
C GLY A 142 9.91 -13.14 -9.59
N TRP A 143 10.35 -12.09 -8.90
CA TRP A 143 10.40 -10.73 -9.47
C TRP A 143 11.24 -10.62 -10.74
N LYS A 144 12.38 -11.33 -10.80
CA LYS A 144 13.27 -11.33 -11.97
C LYS A 144 12.58 -11.90 -13.21
N ASP A 145 11.81 -12.97 -13.03
CA ASP A 145 11.06 -13.59 -14.11
C ASP A 145 9.93 -12.70 -14.59
N TYR A 146 9.21 -12.07 -13.65
CA TYR A 146 8.17 -11.09 -13.98
C TYR A 146 8.69 -9.94 -14.85
N VAL A 147 9.85 -9.37 -14.51
CA VAL A 147 10.47 -8.28 -15.28
C VAL A 147 11.03 -8.77 -16.62
N SER A 148 11.58 -9.98 -16.68
CA SER A 148 12.19 -10.52 -17.90
C SER A 148 11.18 -11.11 -18.88
N LEU A 149 10.00 -11.52 -18.41
CA LEU A 149 8.98 -12.17 -19.21
C LEU A 149 8.26 -11.17 -20.13
N GLN A 150 8.68 -11.10 -21.38
CA GLN A 150 8.12 -10.19 -22.39
C GLN A 150 6.93 -10.82 -23.13
N THR A 151 5.82 -11.08 -22.42
CA THR A 151 4.58 -11.53 -23.05
C THR A 151 3.58 -10.38 -23.18
N GLU A 152 2.83 -10.36 -24.28
CA GLU A 152 1.77 -9.36 -24.51
C GLU A 152 0.72 -9.38 -23.38
N GLU A 153 0.36 -10.56 -22.90
CA GLU A 153 -0.58 -10.72 -21.79
C GLU A 153 -0.07 -10.07 -20.49
N LEU A 154 1.21 -10.27 -20.15
CA LEU A 154 1.80 -9.66 -18.96
C LEU A 154 1.88 -8.14 -19.09
N ALA A 155 2.29 -7.63 -20.27
CA ALA A 155 2.34 -6.20 -20.54
C ALA A 155 0.97 -5.52 -20.36
N GLN A 156 -0.11 -6.17 -20.79
CA GLN A 156 -1.47 -5.68 -20.58
C GLN A 156 -1.88 -5.69 -19.10
N LEU A 157 -1.48 -6.72 -18.35
CA LEU A 157 -1.74 -6.78 -16.91
C LEU A 157 -0.98 -5.70 -16.14
N ASP A 158 0.27 -5.45 -16.50
CA ASP A 158 1.07 -4.38 -15.93
C ASP A 158 0.41 -3.04 -16.17
N GLU A 159 0.00 -2.76 -17.42
CA GLU A 159 -0.74 -1.53 -17.75
C GLU A 159 -2.01 -1.38 -16.89
N ARG A 160 -2.71 -2.48 -16.60
CA ARG A 160 -3.89 -2.47 -15.70
C ARG A 160 -3.51 -2.17 -14.26
N VAL A 161 -2.39 -2.69 -13.74
CA VAL A 161 -1.86 -2.32 -12.40
C VAL A 161 -1.59 -0.81 -12.35
N PHE A 162 -0.92 -0.25 -13.36
CA PHE A 162 -0.64 1.19 -13.45
C PHE A 162 -1.92 2.04 -13.54
N LYS A 163 -2.87 1.63 -14.38
CA LYS A 163 -4.18 2.29 -14.51
C LYS A 163 -4.92 2.29 -13.18
N TYR A 164 -4.88 1.18 -12.44
CA TYR A 164 -5.51 1.08 -11.13
C TYR A 164 -4.82 1.96 -10.07
N ALA A 165 -3.48 2.00 -10.06
CA ALA A 165 -2.73 2.90 -9.18
C ALA A 165 -3.09 4.37 -9.45
N ARG A 166 -3.15 4.77 -10.72
CA ARG A 166 -3.60 6.11 -11.14
C ARG A 166 -5.05 6.38 -10.75
N PHE A 167 -5.92 5.39 -10.84
CA PHE A 167 -7.31 5.50 -10.40
C PHE A 167 -7.39 5.81 -8.90
N ILE A 168 -6.72 5.04 -8.03
CA ILE A 168 -6.65 5.32 -6.59
C ILE A 168 -6.10 6.71 -6.33
N ALA A 169 -4.98 7.07 -6.96
CA ALA A 169 -4.35 8.37 -6.78
C ALA A 169 -5.25 9.55 -7.21
N ARG A 170 -6.17 9.35 -8.17
CA ARG A 170 -7.17 10.37 -8.53
C ARG A 170 -8.25 10.50 -7.47
N LEU A 171 -8.66 9.41 -6.84
CA LEU A 171 -9.65 9.43 -5.76
C LEU A 171 -9.13 10.19 -4.52
N THR A 172 -7.82 10.15 -4.25
CA THR A 172 -7.22 10.91 -3.14
C THR A 172 -7.23 12.43 -3.37
N GLY A 173 -7.51 12.90 -4.59
CA GLY A 173 -7.63 14.32 -4.90
C GLY A 173 -8.98 14.93 -4.49
N VAL A 174 -9.97 14.09 -4.15
CA VAL A 174 -11.23 14.54 -3.54
C VAL A 174 -10.95 14.89 -2.08
N ASP A 175 -11.59 15.92 -1.55
CA ASP A 175 -11.40 16.31 -0.15
C ASP A 175 -11.78 15.16 0.80
N GLY A 176 -10.83 14.73 1.62
CA GLY A 176 -10.92 13.53 2.46
C GLY A 176 -9.89 12.44 2.11
N ALA A 177 -10.15 11.23 2.60
CA ALA A 177 -9.29 10.07 2.42
C ALA A 177 -9.92 9.01 1.51
N VAL A 178 -9.07 8.24 0.83
CA VAL A 178 -9.46 6.97 0.21
C VAL A 178 -9.34 5.87 1.25
N VAL A 179 -10.36 5.03 1.36
CA VAL A 179 -10.41 3.93 2.34
C VAL A 179 -10.38 2.60 1.61
N THR A 180 -9.45 1.73 2.00
CA THR A 180 -9.25 0.40 1.43
C THR A 180 -9.12 -0.66 2.51
N THR A 181 -9.22 -1.93 2.11
CA THR A 181 -8.71 -3.05 2.91
C THR A 181 -7.18 -3.16 2.79
N GLU A 182 -6.56 -4.06 3.54
CA GLU A 182 -5.15 -4.47 3.33
C GLU A 182 -4.91 -5.11 1.95
N GLY A 183 -5.93 -5.76 1.38
CA GLY A 183 -5.90 -6.28 0.02
C GLY A 183 -6.00 -5.20 -1.06
N LEU A 184 -6.00 -3.92 -0.67
CA LEU A 184 -6.19 -2.75 -1.53
C LEU A 184 -7.53 -2.74 -2.27
N GLU A 185 -8.53 -3.43 -1.73
CA GLU A 185 -9.90 -3.35 -2.22
C GLU A 185 -10.49 -2.00 -1.78
N ILE A 186 -11.02 -1.23 -2.73
CA ILE A 186 -11.50 0.13 -2.45
C ILE A 186 -12.90 0.05 -1.82
N ILE A 187 -13.03 0.56 -0.60
CA ILE A 187 -14.30 0.64 0.12
C ILE A 187 -15.03 1.93 -0.26
N GLY A 188 -14.29 3.04 -0.31
CA GLY A 188 -14.85 4.36 -0.57
C GLY A 188 -13.78 5.45 -0.66
N PHE A 189 -14.21 6.66 -0.97
CA PHE A 189 -13.37 7.86 -1.00
C PHE A 189 -14.14 9.09 -0.51
N GLY A 190 -13.42 10.19 -0.27
CA GLY A 190 -13.98 11.36 0.41
C GLY A 190 -14.26 11.08 1.89
N GLY A 191 -13.46 10.21 2.50
CA GLY A 191 -13.56 9.85 3.91
C GLY A 191 -13.15 11.01 4.81
N ILE A 192 -14.06 11.48 5.64
CA ILE A 192 -13.81 12.53 6.63
C ILE A 192 -13.55 11.83 7.98
N ILE A 193 -12.37 12.04 8.54
CA ILE A 193 -12.02 11.51 9.86
C ILE A 193 -12.76 12.34 10.92
N GLN A 194 -13.63 11.67 11.69
CA GLN A 194 -14.50 12.26 12.68
C GLN A 194 -13.88 12.21 14.08
N GLY A 195 -14.22 13.17 14.94
CA GLY A 195 -13.83 13.20 16.36
C GLY A 195 -13.32 14.56 16.85
N THR A 196 -13.11 14.67 18.16
CA THR A 196 -12.66 15.92 18.82
C THR A 196 -11.18 16.25 18.58
N MET A 197 -10.45 15.42 17.83
CA MET A 197 -8.99 15.51 17.60
C MET A 197 -8.17 15.54 18.90
N GLU A 198 -8.74 15.09 20.02
CA GLU A 198 -8.04 14.98 21.29
C GLU A 198 -7.07 13.79 21.25
N MET A 199 -5.80 14.11 21.01
CA MET A 199 -4.67 13.21 21.11
C MET A 199 -3.47 13.93 21.75
N GLY A 200 -2.49 13.17 22.27
CA GLY A 200 -1.30 13.77 22.86
C GLY A 200 -0.55 14.66 21.87
N ALA A 201 0.16 15.69 22.36
CA ALA A 201 0.79 16.72 21.52
C ALA A 201 1.94 16.22 20.61
N ASN A 202 2.30 14.94 20.67
CA ASN A 202 3.49 14.39 20.03
C ASN A 202 3.24 13.04 19.36
N VAL A 203 3.89 12.83 18.20
CA VAL A 203 4.04 11.53 17.53
C VAL A 203 5.50 11.05 17.60
N ALA A 204 5.76 9.84 17.15
CA ALA A 204 7.11 9.31 16.95
C ALA A 204 7.46 9.30 15.45
N LEU A 205 8.54 9.96 15.06
CA LEU A 205 9.16 9.80 13.75
C LEU A 205 10.17 8.64 13.83
N ALA A 206 9.95 7.60 13.04
CA ALA A 206 10.82 6.43 13.00
C ALA A 206 12.11 6.71 12.23
N LEU A 207 13.24 6.23 12.77
CA LEU A 207 14.58 6.36 12.19
C LEU A 207 15.11 5.03 11.63
N ASP A 208 14.26 4.01 11.56
CA ASP A 208 14.52 2.72 10.91
C ASP A 208 13.19 2.09 10.47
N PRO A 209 13.22 1.13 9.52
CA PRO A 209 11.99 0.48 9.02
C PRO A 209 11.15 -0.18 10.11
N GLU A 210 11.77 -0.68 11.18
CA GLU A 210 11.06 -1.30 12.30
C GLU A 210 10.49 -0.28 13.27
N GLY A 211 10.82 1.01 13.14
CA GLY A 211 10.49 2.02 14.14
C GLY A 211 10.96 1.61 15.54
N ALA A 212 12.13 0.98 15.63
CA ALA A 212 12.75 0.66 16.91
C ALA A 212 13.42 1.90 17.52
N ARG A 213 14.08 2.70 16.67
CA ARG A 213 14.63 4.01 16.96
C ARG A 213 13.64 5.07 16.50
N ARG A 214 13.38 6.04 17.36
CA ARG A 214 12.35 7.06 17.15
C ARG A 214 12.83 8.41 17.66
N GLN A 215 12.39 9.46 16.99
CA GLN A 215 12.47 10.84 17.46
C GLN A 215 11.06 11.33 17.79
N VAL A 216 10.94 12.20 18.79
CA VAL A 216 9.66 12.84 19.11
C VAL A 216 9.44 14.04 18.19
N GLU A 217 8.26 14.11 17.57
CA GLU A 217 7.83 15.23 16.74
C GLU A 217 6.52 15.79 17.28
N ARG A 218 6.39 17.13 17.33
CA ARG A 218 5.16 17.81 17.77
C ARG A 218 4.10 17.74 16.68
N ILE A 219 2.85 17.50 17.05
CA ILE A 219 1.75 17.42 16.07
C ILE A 219 1.43 18.79 15.44
N GLU A 220 1.76 19.88 16.13
CA GLU A 220 1.58 21.25 15.65
C GLU A 220 2.46 21.59 14.44
N SER A 221 3.53 20.83 14.18
CA SER A 221 4.42 21.08 13.03
C SER A 221 3.84 20.59 11.70
N VAL A 222 2.70 19.90 11.69
CA VAL A 222 2.11 19.28 10.50
C VAL A 222 0.70 19.79 10.19
N GLY A 223 0.31 19.73 8.91
CA GLY A 223 -1.00 20.17 8.44
C GLY A 223 -2.18 19.32 8.93
N THR A 224 -3.40 19.83 8.77
CA THR A 224 -4.66 19.23 9.23
C THR A 224 -4.86 17.77 8.84
N ARG A 225 -4.52 17.38 7.61
CA ARG A 225 -4.64 15.99 7.14
C ARG A 225 -3.75 15.02 7.93
N HIS A 226 -2.52 15.44 8.28
CA HIS A 226 -1.62 14.62 9.09
C HIS A 226 -2.20 14.45 10.49
N ARG A 227 -2.64 15.54 11.11
CA ARG A 227 -3.24 15.50 12.45
C ARG A 227 -4.46 14.59 12.50
N SER A 228 -5.32 14.67 11.49
CA SER A 228 -6.50 13.82 11.36
C SER A 228 -6.13 12.34 11.26
N LEU A 229 -5.13 12.02 10.42
CA LEU A 229 -4.66 10.64 10.27
C LEU A 229 -3.98 10.12 11.56
N TYR A 230 -3.20 10.97 12.24
CA TYR A 230 -2.56 10.61 13.51
C TYR A 230 -3.61 10.33 14.58
N PHE A 231 -4.66 11.15 14.65
CA PHE A 231 -5.79 10.93 15.55
C PHE A 231 -6.45 9.59 15.25
N LEU A 232 -6.76 9.31 13.98
CA LEU A 232 -7.35 8.04 13.57
C LEU A 232 -6.50 6.85 14.01
N CYS A 233 -5.20 6.84 13.70
CA CYS A 233 -4.30 5.78 14.11
C CYS A 233 -4.14 5.65 15.64
N SER A 234 -4.43 6.72 16.41
CA SER A 234 -4.45 6.64 17.88
C SER A 234 -5.71 5.96 18.43
N LYS A 235 -6.83 6.03 17.70
CA LYS A 235 -8.10 5.40 18.08
C LYS A 235 -8.24 4.00 17.52
N LEU A 236 -7.83 3.81 16.26
CA LEU A 236 -7.84 2.55 15.54
C LEU A 236 -6.39 2.10 15.33
N GLN A 237 -5.86 1.38 16.31
CA GLN A 237 -4.44 1.04 16.40
C GLN A 237 -3.98 0.12 15.27
N ASP A 238 -4.89 -0.66 14.69
CA ASP A 238 -4.58 -1.57 13.60
C ASP A 238 -4.74 -0.93 12.21
N VAL A 239 -4.99 0.38 12.11
CA VAL A 239 -5.09 1.08 10.82
C VAL A 239 -3.70 1.49 10.31
N LEU A 240 -3.51 1.37 8.99
CA LEU A 240 -2.35 1.88 8.28
C LEU A 240 -2.76 3.09 7.44
N GLY A 241 -2.14 4.23 7.71
CA GLY A 241 -2.29 5.44 6.94
C GLY A 241 -1.12 5.67 6.01
N ILE A 242 -1.39 6.13 4.79
CA ILE A 242 -0.41 6.75 3.91
C ILE A 242 -0.90 8.16 3.61
N ILE A 243 -0.08 9.15 3.92
CA ILE A 243 -0.38 10.55 3.62
C ILE A 243 0.68 11.11 2.70
N VAL A 244 0.24 11.81 1.67
CA VAL A 244 1.08 12.62 0.80
C VAL A 244 0.69 14.07 1.02
N SER A 245 1.64 14.88 1.47
CA SER A 245 1.44 16.30 1.70
C SER A 245 1.44 17.08 0.39
N GLN A 246 0.99 18.34 0.47
CA GLN A 246 1.05 19.26 -0.67
C GLN A 246 2.49 19.61 -1.07
N ASP A 247 3.42 19.66 -0.11
CA ASP A 247 4.87 19.79 -0.36
C ASP A 247 5.54 18.47 -0.80
N ALA A 248 4.73 17.50 -1.23
CA ALA A 248 5.15 16.22 -1.80
C ALA A 248 6.01 15.36 -0.86
N LYS A 249 5.87 15.50 0.46
CA LYS A 249 6.39 14.55 1.45
C LYS A 249 5.37 13.45 1.66
N ALA A 250 5.79 12.21 1.60
CA ALA A 250 4.93 11.07 1.87
C ALA A 250 5.28 10.48 3.23
N ARG A 251 4.29 10.09 4.02
CA ARG A 251 4.48 9.39 5.29
C ARG A 251 3.58 8.17 5.38
N VAL A 252 4.14 7.07 5.87
CA VAL A 252 3.36 5.95 6.41
C VAL A 252 3.13 6.21 7.89
N VAL A 253 1.93 5.92 8.39
CA VAL A 253 1.50 6.19 9.75
C VAL A 253 0.76 4.98 10.29
N THR A 254 1.12 4.50 11.47
CA THR A 254 0.31 3.51 12.20
C THR A 254 0.58 3.61 13.70
N TRP A 255 -0.20 2.92 14.52
CA TRP A 255 0.12 2.78 15.93
C TRP A 255 1.20 1.72 16.13
N LYS A 256 2.23 2.02 16.93
CA LYS A 256 3.27 1.05 17.23
C LYS A 256 3.90 1.28 18.59
N ARG A 257 3.88 0.26 19.46
CA ARG A 257 4.44 0.32 20.83
C ARG A 257 3.97 1.59 21.54
N GLU A 258 2.65 1.68 21.75
CA GLU A 258 1.99 2.72 22.58
C GLU A 258 1.98 4.15 22.01
N LYS A 259 2.42 4.34 20.76
CA LYS A 259 2.42 5.66 20.14
C LYS A 259 2.16 5.59 18.64
N VAL A 260 1.46 6.61 18.13
CA VAL A 260 1.40 6.87 16.69
C VAL A 260 2.83 7.09 16.19
N THR A 261 3.24 6.25 15.25
CA THR A 261 4.57 6.26 14.66
C THR A 261 4.45 6.53 13.17
N CYS A 262 5.34 7.39 12.66
CA CYS A 262 5.38 7.84 11.28
C CYS A 262 6.73 7.50 10.64
N TRP A 263 6.73 7.13 9.37
CA TRP A 263 7.92 6.90 8.56
C TRP A 263 7.88 7.83 7.37
N ASP A 264 8.90 8.65 7.17
CA ASP A 264 9.06 9.39 5.92
C ASP A 264 9.33 8.39 4.79
N VAL A 265 8.50 8.46 3.76
CA VAL A 265 8.66 7.71 2.53
C VAL A 265 9.23 8.66 1.50
N ILE A 266 10.45 8.36 1.06
CA ILE A 266 10.95 8.92 -0.18
C ILE A 266 10.51 7.98 -1.29
N PRO A 267 9.62 8.40 -2.19
CA PRO A 267 9.42 7.70 -3.44
C PRO A 267 10.64 8.06 -4.28
N ILE A 268 11.70 7.31 -4.08
CA ILE A 268 12.83 7.36 -5.00
C ILE A 268 12.30 6.78 -6.30
N ASP A 269 12.25 7.62 -7.31
CA ASP A 269 12.15 7.16 -8.69
C ASP A 269 13.40 6.29 -8.96
N PHE A 270 13.15 4.99 -9.05
CA PHE A 270 13.53 4.12 -10.16
C PHE A 270 14.88 4.40 -10.85
N ALA A 271 15.90 3.63 -10.46
CA ALA A 271 16.79 2.94 -11.40
C ALA A 271 17.01 1.52 -10.87
#